data_AF-A0A0B1SYI9-F1
#
_entry.id   AF-A0A0B1SYI9-F1
#
_cell.length_a   1.000
_cell.length_b   1.000
_cell.length_c   1.000
_cell.angle_alpha   90.00
_cell.angle_beta   90.00
_cell.angle_gamma   90.00
#
_symmetry.space_group_name_H-M   'P 1'
#
loop_
_entity.id
_entity.type
_entity.pdbx_description
1 polymer ?
#
loop_
_entity_poly.entity_id
_entity_poly.type
_entity_poly.pdbx_seq_one_letter_code
_entity_poly.pdbx_strand_id
1 'polypeptide(L)'
;MVKKAEIPEAVKSDIVNLNNSGVRISEIANVLKAPKQTVFSIIARYKIRYSVKNNSRNGRPRATIARKDIRIVCRSKADLNLTVEDTLIETFESA
;
A
#
# COMPACT_ATOMS: atom_id res chain seq x y z
N MET A 1 10.99 15.54 10.60
CA MET A 1 10.72 15.57 9.15
C MET A 1 9.21 15.66 8.93
N VAL A 2 8.72 16.70 8.26
CA VAL A 2 7.28 16.83 7.93
C VAL A 2 6.94 15.82 6.83
N LYS A 3 5.95 14.95 7.06
CA LYS A 3 5.47 14.02 6.04
C LYS A 3 4.80 14.81 4.91
N LYS A 4 5.39 14.79 3.71
CA LYS A 4 4.73 15.33 2.52
C LYS A 4 3.56 14.44 2.15
N ALA A 5 2.40 15.05 1.94
CA ALA A 5 1.22 14.37 1.43
C ALA A 5 1.52 13.75 0.06
N GLU A 6 0.90 12.62 -0.23
CA GLU A 6 0.98 12.01 -1.55
C GLU A 6 0.29 12.90 -2.58
N ILE A 7 0.79 12.88 -3.82
CA ILE A 7 0.18 13.66 -4.90
C ILE A 7 -1.21 13.08 -5.21
N PRO A 8 -2.25 13.93 -5.32
CA PRO A 8 -3.58 13.50 -5.71
C PRO A 8 -3.60 12.75 -7.04
N GLU A 9 -4.48 11.76 -7.17
CA GLU A 9 -4.57 10.95 -8.41
C GLU A 9 -4.92 11.79 -9.64
N ALA A 10 -5.77 12.82 -9.48
CA ALA A 10 -6.11 13.75 -10.56
C ALA A 10 -4.86 14.39 -11.19
N VAL A 11 -3.95 14.91 -10.36
CA VAL A 11 -2.71 15.55 -10.84
C VAL A 11 -1.80 14.53 -11.55
N LYS A 12 -1.81 13.27 -11.12
CA LYS A 12 -1.06 12.20 -11.81
C LYS A 12 -1.65 11.88 -13.17
N SER A 13 -2.98 11.85 -13.29
CA SER A 13 -3.66 11.70 -14.57
C SER A 13 -3.28 12.84 -15.51
N ASP A 14 -3.28 14.08 -15.04
CA ASP A 14 -2.90 15.24 -15.85
C ASP A 14 -1.45 15.13 -16.35
N ILE A 15 -0.52 14.71 -15.49
CA ILE A 15 0.88 14.44 -15.87
C ILE A 15 0.96 13.41 -17.01
N VAL A 16 0.23 12.30 -16.88
CA VAL A 16 0.23 11.23 -17.88
C VAL A 16 -0.38 11.70 -19.19
N ASN A 17 -1.51 12.43 -19.13
CA ASN A 17 -2.18 12.97 -20.30
C ASN A 17 -1.27 13.93 -21.08
N LEU A 18 -0.65 14.89 -20.38
CA LEU A 18 0.29 15.83 -21.01
C LEU A 18 1.50 15.13 -21.64
N ASN A 19 2.04 14.10 -20.97
CA ASN A 19 3.14 13.31 -21.53
C ASN A 19 2.69 12.53 -22.78
N ASN A 20 1.47 11.99 -22.79
CA ASN A 20 0.93 11.29 -23.96
C ASN A 20 0.66 12.25 -25.13
N SER A 21 0.36 13.52 -24.84
CA SER A 21 0.28 14.60 -25.84
C SER A 21 1.64 15.09 -26.34
N GLY A 22 2.76 14.53 -25.85
CA GLY A 22 4.12 14.86 -26.30
C GLY A 22 4.78 16.05 -25.60
N VAL A 23 4.17 16.58 -24.53
CA VAL A 23 4.74 17.71 -23.76
C VAL A 23 5.98 17.26 -22.99
N ARG A 24 7.02 18.09 -22.95
CA ARG A 24 8.28 17.74 -22.28
C ARG A 24 8.10 17.73 -20.76
N ILE A 25 8.83 16.83 -20.07
CA ILE A 25 8.80 16.70 -18.60
C ILE A 25 9.07 18.03 -17.89
N SER A 26 9.98 18.85 -18.40
CA SER A 26 10.28 20.18 -17.83
C SER A 26 9.10 21.14 -17.92
N GLU A 27 8.37 21.11 -19.03
CA GLU A 27 7.19 21.95 -19.24
C GLU A 27 6.03 21.47 -18.35
N ILE A 28 5.81 20.16 -18.27
CA ILE A 28 4.82 19.56 -17.36
C ILE A 28 5.09 19.95 -15.91
N ALA A 29 6.35 19.87 -15.47
CA ALA A 29 6.76 20.26 -14.13
C ALA A 29 6.47 21.75 -13.84
N ASN A 30 6.71 22.63 -14.81
CA ASN A 30 6.44 24.06 -14.69
C ASN A 30 4.93 24.35 -14.64
N VAL A 31 4.16 23.76 -15.55
CA VAL A 31 2.70 23.96 -15.66
C VAL A 31 1.98 23.48 -14.41
N LEU A 32 2.29 22.25 -13.95
CA LEU A 32 1.63 21.64 -12.80
C LEU A 32 2.28 21.99 -11.46
N LYS A 33 3.31 22.85 -11.47
CA LYS A 33 4.10 23.25 -10.29
C LYS A 33 4.56 22.04 -9.46
N ALA A 34 4.93 20.96 -10.14
CA ALA A 34 5.35 19.70 -9.55
C ALA A 34 6.88 19.51 -9.71
N PRO A 35 7.58 18.89 -8.75
CA PRO A 35 9.01 18.62 -8.91
C PRO A 35 9.28 17.71 -10.11
N LYS A 36 10.30 18.04 -10.93
CA LYS A 36 10.71 17.26 -12.11
C LYS A 36 10.92 15.78 -11.79
N GLN A 37 11.58 15.49 -10.67
CA GLN A 37 11.81 14.13 -10.17
C GLN A 37 10.48 13.37 -10.00
N THR A 38 9.47 14.06 -9.49
CA THR A 38 8.17 13.46 -9.22
C THR A 38 7.41 13.19 -10.51
N VAL A 39 7.38 14.15 -11.44
CA VAL A 39 6.81 13.98 -12.79
C VAL A 39 7.44 12.76 -13.48
N PHE A 40 8.76 12.70 -13.51
CA PHE A 40 9.50 11.55 -14.06
C PHE A 40 9.10 10.23 -13.38
N SER A 41 9.06 10.18 -12.05
CA SER A 41 8.71 8.97 -11.30
C SER A 41 7.27 8.49 -11.55
N ILE A 42 6.35 9.41 -11.82
CA ILE A 42 4.95 9.10 -12.12
C ILE A 42 4.86 8.48 -13.52
N ILE A 43 5.49 9.12 -14.52
CA ILE A 43 5.52 8.62 -15.90
C ILE A 43 6.19 7.24 -15.95
N ALA A 44 7.33 7.06 -15.29
CA ALA A 44 8.03 5.77 -15.24
C ALA A 44 7.16 4.66 -14.63
N ARG A 45 6.47 4.95 -13.51
CA ARG A 45 5.54 3.99 -12.89
C ARG A 45 4.33 3.70 -13.77
N TYR A 46 3.80 4.70 -14.46
CA TYR A 46 2.68 4.52 -15.37
C TYR A 46 3.05 3.62 -16.55
N LYS A 47 4.25 3.75 -17.13
CA LYS A 47 4.72 2.86 -18.20
C LYS A 47 4.80 1.38 -17.80
N ILE A 48 5.05 1.11 -16.51
CA ILE A 48 5.17 -0.27 -15.99
C ILE A 48 3.81 -0.82 -15.56
N ARG A 49 3.02 0.00 -14.83
CA ARG A 49 1.80 -0.45 -14.14
C ARG A 49 0.51 -0.08 -14.85
N TYR A 50 0.57 0.78 -15.87
CA TYR A 50 -0.57 1.35 -16.58
C TYR A 50 -1.65 1.93 -15.64
N SER A 51 -1.22 2.50 -14.51
CA SER A 51 -2.11 2.99 -13.47
C SER A 51 -1.50 4.20 -12.75
N VAL A 52 -2.37 5.16 -12.43
CA VAL A 52 -2.05 6.36 -11.64
C VAL A 52 -2.53 6.26 -10.19
N LYS A 53 -3.22 5.16 -9.84
CA LYS A 53 -3.81 4.97 -8.52
C LYS A 53 -2.76 4.94 -7.42
N ASN A 54 -3.09 5.50 -6.26
CA ASN A 54 -2.32 5.35 -5.04
C ASN A 54 -2.51 3.93 -4.51
N ASN A 55 -1.44 3.13 -4.56
CA ASN A 55 -1.47 1.82 -3.94
C ASN A 55 -1.47 1.98 -2.42
N SER A 56 -2.34 1.22 -1.75
CA SER A 56 -2.29 1.08 -0.30
C SER A 56 -0.88 0.63 0.10
N ARG A 57 -0.34 1.25 1.14
CA ARG A 57 0.88 0.72 1.76
C ARG A 57 0.49 -0.61 2.40
N ASN A 58 1.13 -1.68 1.95
CA ASN A 58 1.02 -2.95 2.65
C ASN A 58 1.74 -2.77 3.99
N GLY A 59 1.00 -2.88 5.08
CA GLY A 59 1.55 -2.81 6.43
C GLY A 59 2.49 -3.98 6.70
N ARG A 60 2.96 -4.08 7.94
CA ARG A 60 3.73 -5.25 8.37
C ARG A 60 2.89 -6.52 8.16
N PRO A 61 3.46 -7.60 7.60
CA PRO A 61 2.77 -8.88 7.52
C PRO A 61 2.21 -9.28 8.89
N ARG A 62 0.99 -9.83 8.91
CA ARG A 62 0.39 -10.36 10.13
C ARG A 62 1.12 -11.64 10.52
N ALA A 63 1.32 -11.85 11.82
CA ALA A 63 1.90 -13.08 12.34
C ALA A 63 0.96 -14.29 12.16
N THR A 64 -0.34 -14.04 12.06
CA THR A 64 -1.39 -15.06 11.98
C THR A 64 -2.31 -14.83 10.79
N ILE A 65 -2.98 -15.91 10.37
CA ILE A 65 -4.06 -15.88 9.37
C ILE A 65 -5.43 -15.80 10.07
N ALA A 66 -6.44 -15.29 9.36
CA ALA A 66 -7.79 -15.08 9.92
C ALA A 66 -8.39 -16.32 10.58
N ARG A 67 -8.15 -17.52 10.01
CA ARG A 67 -8.63 -18.79 10.58
C ARG A 67 -8.00 -19.09 11.95
N LYS A 68 -6.71 -18.80 12.13
CA LYS A 68 -6.02 -18.99 13.42
C LYS A 68 -6.55 -17.98 14.44
N ASP A 69 -6.78 -16.73 14.03
CA ASP A 69 -7.35 -15.70 14.91
C ASP A 69 -8.73 -16.11 15.45
N ILE A 70 -9.62 -16.57 14.57
CA ILE A 70 -10.97 -17.01 14.96
C ILE A 70 -10.88 -18.17 15.96
N ARG A 71 -9.98 -19.14 15.73
CA ARG A 71 -9.79 -20.27 16.64
C ARG A 71 -9.34 -19.81 18.03
N ILE A 72 -8.32 -18.93 18.08
CA ILE A 72 -7.80 -18.37 19.34
C ILE A 72 -8.94 -17.68 20.11
N VAL A 73 -9.72 -16.83 19.42
CA VAL A 73 -10.83 -16.09 20.04
C VAL A 73 -11.93 -17.04 20.55
N CYS A 74 -12.35 -18.03 19.74
CA CYS A 74 -13.38 -18.98 20.16
C CYS A 74 -12.97 -19.78 21.39
N ARG A 75 -11.69 -20.18 21.49
CA ARG A 75 -11.20 -20.94 22.65
C ARG A 75 -11.03 -20.10 23.89
N SER A 76 -10.45 -18.91 23.78
CA SER A 76 -10.39 -17.96 24.90
C SER A 76 -11.77 -17.61 25.46
N LYS A 77 -12.82 -17.66 24.63
CA LYS A 77 -14.21 -17.48 25.08
C LYS A 77 -14.84 -18.74 25.69
N ALA A 78 -14.42 -19.92 25.24
CA ALA A 78 -14.97 -21.19 25.72
C ALA A 78 -14.35 -21.60 27.06
N ASP A 79 -13.08 -21.27 27.29
CA ASP A 79 -12.35 -21.52 28.52
C ASP A 79 -11.58 -20.26 28.94
N LEU A 80 -11.96 -19.71 30.09
CA LEU A 80 -11.37 -18.50 30.65
C LEU A 80 -10.00 -18.74 31.30
N ASN A 81 -9.64 -20.01 31.56
CA ASN A 81 -8.35 -20.37 32.16
C ASN A 81 -7.29 -20.74 31.11
N LEU A 82 -7.65 -20.66 29.82
CA LEU A 82 -6.75 -20.99 28.73
C LEU A 82 -5.52 -20.08 28.73
N THR A 83 -4.34 -20.68 28.77
CA THR A 83 -3.09 -19.91 28.77
C THR A 83 -2.59 -19.65 27.36
N VAL A 84 -1.65 -18.71 27.23
CA VAL A 84 -1.03 -18.39 25.93
C VAL A 84 -0.25 -19.60 25.39
N GLU A 85 0.40 -20.38 26.26
CA GLU A 85 1.17 -21.56 25.88
C GLU A 85 0.28 -22.63 25.24
N ASP A 86 -0.89 -22.87 25.82
CA ASP A 86 -1.90 -23.80 25.27
C ASP A 86 -2.37 -23.38 23.87
N THR A 87 -2.52 -22.07 23.62
CA THR A 87 -2.93 -21.57 22.30
C THR A 87 -1.83 -21.68 21.24
N LEU A 88 -0.56 -21.75 21.65
CA LEU A 88 0.57 -21.81 20.72
C LEU A 88 0.82 -23.26 20.24
N ILE A 89 0.79 -24.24 21.14
CA ILE A 89 1.12 -25.65 20.86
C ILE A 89 0.29 -26.20 19.69
N GLU A 90 -1.01 -25.99 19.66
CA GLU A 90 -1.89 -26.52 18.60
C GLU A 90 -1.77 -25.79 17.25
N THR A 91 -1.28 -24.56 17.22
CA THR A 91 -1.19 -23.78 15.97
C THR A 91 -0.05 -24.22 15.05
N PHE A 92 0.89 -25.01 15.57
CA PHE A 92 2.04 -25.56 14.84
C PHE A 92 1.88 -27.03 14.42
N GLU A 93 0.97 -27.80 15.04
CA GLU A 93 0.75 -29.22 14.72
C GLU A 93 -0.26 -29.45 13.58
N SER A 94 -0.99 -28.42 13.15
CA SER A 94 -1.95 -28.49 12.03
C SER A 94 -1.39 -27.88 10.73
N ALA A 95 -0.18 -28.27 10.32
CA ALA A 95 0.45 -27.87 9.05
C ALA A 95 0.35 -29.00 8.00
#